data_AF-A0A6H9YQS0-F1
#
_entry.id   AF-A0A6H9YQS0-F1
#
_cell.length_a   1.000
_cell.length_b   1.000
_cell.length_c   1.000
_cell.angle_alpha   90.00
_cell.angle_beta   90.00
_cell.angle_gamma   90.00
#
_symmetry.space_group_name_H-M   'P 1'
#
loop_
_entity.id
_entity.type
_entity.pdbx_description
1 polymer ?
#
loop_
_entity_poly.entity_id
_entity_poly.type
_entity_poly.pdbx_seq_one_letter_code
_entity_poly.pdbx_strand_id
1 'polypeptide(L)'
;MATAAAMIAEARKWLGTSGRPNALTRAYASRHGDGFLRAPWCDIAVTEWARRSGNAKAVLPAGDRAYTVWHAQDFQKIKRWYTGTAANIDKAKPGDIVFFDWGSSNSVGAIDHVGIVEKVLGGGRVQTIEGNTSDSCRRRVRSASSIAGYGRPAYSPSSGGTAPNWTETMVKKLPTLKRGAKGEDVQSLQGLLHARSHSEVKIDGVFGASTEKAVRAVQRWGGVLDDGVVGPSTWPVLLRVHK
;
A
#
# COMPACT_ATOMS: atom_id res chain seq x y z
N MET A 1 8.19 1.33 10.84
CA MET A 1 8.67 2.41 9.94
C MET A 1 7.49 3.22 9.45
N ALA A 2 7.63 4.55 9.37
CA ALA A 2 6.58 5.47 8.94
C ALA A 2 6.33 5.37 7.41
N THR A 3 5.60 4.35 6.98
CA THR A 3 5.29 4.09 5.57
C THR A 3 3.80 4.23 5.26
N ALA A 4 3.48 4.51 3.99
CA ALA A 4 2.11 4.50 3.48
C ALA A 4 1.43 3.13 3.71
N ALA A 5 2.17 2.03 3.54
CA ALA A 5 1.66 0.69 3.76
C ALA A 5 1.25 0.47 5.23
N ALA A 6 2.04 0.95 6.19
CA ALA A 6 1.69 0.87 7.60
C ALA A 6 0.44 1.71 7.93
N MET A 7 0.31 2.89 7.31
CA MET A 7 -0.87 3.75 7.47
C MET A 7 -2.14 3.05 6.97
N ILE A 8 -2.12 2.50 5.76
CA ILE A 8 -3.26 1.77 5.17
C ILE A 8 -3.56 0.50 5.97
N ALA A 9 -2.54 -0.25 6.37
CA ALA A 9 -2.70 -1.45 7.18
C ALA A 9 -3.38 -1.15 8.52
N GLU A 10 -3.03 -0.03 9.15
CA GLU A 10 -3.70 0.42 10.36
C GLU A 10 -5.17 0.80 10.08
N ALA A 11 -5.44 1.62 9.06
CA ALA A 11 -6.81 2.01 8.69
C ALA A 11 -7.71 0.79 8.42
N ARG A 12 -7.18 -0.26 7.77
CA ARG A 12 -7.92 -1.51 7.49
C ARG A 12 -8.44 -2.23 8.73
N LYS A 13 -7.72 -2.15 9.86
CA LYS A 13 -8.14 -2.81 11.12
C LYS A 13 -9.47 -2.27 11.64
N TRP A 14 -9.84 -1.05 11.22
CA TRP A 14 -11.01 -0.37 11.73
C TRP A 14 -12.26 -0.56 10.85
N LEU A 15 -12.14 -1.18 9.67
CA LEU A 15 -13.28 -1.44 8.79
C LEU A 15 -14.40 -2.18 9.53
N GLY A 16 -15.62 -1.65 9.43
CA GLY A 16 -16.79 -2.19 10.11
C GLY A 16 -17.02 -1.63 11.52
N THR A 17 -16.02 -0.97 12.13
CA THR A 17 -16.23 -0.24 13.40
C THR A 17 -17.33 0.80 13.21
N SER A 18 -18.26 0.91 14.15
CA SER A 18 -19.38 1.85 14.08
C SER A 18 -19.69 2.46 15.44
N GLY A 19 -20.49 3.53 15.41
CA GLY A 19 -20.99 4.19 16.60
C GLY A 19 -20.02 5.17 17.24
N ARG A 20 -20.58 6.00 18.11
CA ARG A 20 -19.85 6.92 18.99
C ARG A 20 -20.39 6.84 20.43
N PRO A 21 -19.54 6.85 21.45
CA PRO A 21 -18.07 6.79 21.36
C PRO A 21 -17.57 5.42 20.91
N ASN A 22 -16.54 5.42 20.08
CA ASN A 22 -15.74 4.24 19.74
C ASN A 22 -14.28 4.41 20.24
N ALA A 23 -13.46 3.37 20.09
CA ALA A 23 -12.09 3.38 20.60
C ALA A 23 -11.21 4.50 20.01
N LEU A 24 -11.46 4.95 18.77
CA LEU A 24 -10.75 6.08 18.17
C LEU A 24 -11.14 7.40 18.83
N THR A 25 -12.45 7.66 18.98
CA THR A 25 -12.95 8.88 19.65
C THR A 25 -12.55 8.94 21.12
N ARG A 26 -12.50 7.80 21.83
CA ARG A 26 -12.03 7.75 23.22
C ARG A 26 -10.54 8.04 23.33
N ALA A 27 -9.73 7.45 22.45
CA ALA A 27 -8.29 7.70 22.43
C ALA A 27 -7.99 9.18 22.13
N TYR A 28 -8.70 9.79 21.18
CA TYR A 28 -8.55 11.22 20.90
C TYR A 28 -9.01 12.09 22.08
N ALA A 29 -10.20 11.82 22.63
CA ALA A 29 -10.75 12.55 23.77
C ALA A 29 -9.83 12.50 25.01
N SER A 30 -9.14 11.38 25.25
CA SER A 30 -8.17 11.28 26.36
C SER A 30 -7.02 12.30 26.29
N ARG A 31 -6.75 12.87 25.11
CA ARG A 31 -5.69 13.88 24.89
C ARG A 31 -6.24 15.30 24.70
N HIS A 32 -7.51 15.42 24.28
CA HIS A 32 -8.08 16.69 23.80
C HIS A 32 -9.39 17.08 24.52
N GLY A 33 -9.85 16.28 25.48
CA GLY A 33 -11.06 16.51 26.27
C GLY A 33 -12.29 15.72 25.80
N ASP A 34 -13.24 15.53 26.72
CA ASP A 34 -14.41 14.67 26.53
C ASP A 34 -15.39 15.13 25.44
N GLY A 35 -15.30 16.40 25.01
CA GLY A 35 -16.09 16.92 23.88
C GLY A 35 -15.91 16.12 22.58
N PHE A 36 -14.78 15.42 22.42
CA PHE A 36 -14.50 14.60 21.24
C PHE A 36 -15.08 13.18 21.30
N LEU A 37 -15.65 12.74 22.43
CA LEU A 37 -16.24 11.40 22.56
C LEU A 37 -17.37 11.14 21.56
N ARG A 38 -18.12 12.19 21.19
CA ARG A 38 -19.27 12.10 20.27
C ARG A 38 -19.14 12.98 19.03
N ALA A 39 -18.00 13.66 18.85
CA ALA A 39 -17.74 14.51 17.69
C ALA A 39 -17.76 13.70 16.37
N PRO A 40 -18.05 14.33 15.21
CA PRO A 40 -17.73 13.74 13.92
C PRO A 40 -16.27 13.27 13.88
N TRP A 41 -16.04 12.05 13.42
CA TRP A 41 -14.78 11.35 13.70
C TRP A 41 -14.02 10.89 12.47
N CYS A 42 -14.34 11.41 11.28
CA CYS A 42 -13.59 11.09 10.05
C CYS A 42 -12.11 11.47 10.18
N ASP A 43 -11.81 12.68 10.64
CA ASP A 43 -10.44 13.16 10.77
C ASP A 43 -9.77 12.69 12.07
N ILE A 44 -10.56 12.48 13.12
CA ILE A 44 -10.12 11.75 14.33
C ILE A 44 -9.61 10.37 13.94
N ALA A 45 -10.29 9.67 13.02
CA ALA A 45 -9.85 8.36 12.55
C ALA A 45 -8.49 8.46 11.84
N VAL A 46 -8.34 9.40 10.90
CA VAL A 46 -7.07 9.62 10.20
C VAL A 46 -5.95 9.96 11.19
N THR A 47 -6.22 10.81 12.19
CA THR A 47 -5.26 11.12 13.25
C THR A 47 -4.83 9.88 14.02
N GLU A 48 -5.78 9.08 14.48
CA GLU A 48 -5.49 7.88 15.26
C GLU A 48 -4.77 6.80 14.43
N TRP A 49 -5.13 6.62 13.17
CA TRP A 49 -4.41 5.73 12.26
C TRP A 49 -2.97 6.19 12.06
N ALA A 50 -2.75 7.50 11.93
CA ALA A 50 -1.42 8.07 11.79
C ALA A 50 -0.58 7.84 13.05
N ARG A 51 -1.15 8.04 14.25
CA ARG A 51 -0.44 7.79 15.51
C ARG A 51 -0.10 6.31 15.69
N ARG A 52 -1.07 5.42 15.51
CA ARG A 52 -0.93 3.96 15.72
C ARG A 52 0.00 3.29 14.70
N SER A 53 0.07 3.83 13.49
CA SER A 53 1.01 3.36 12.45
C SER A 53 2.41 3.97 12.55
N GLY A 54 2.64 4.92 13.46
CA GLY A 54 3.90 5.66 13.56
C GLY A 54 4.10 6.71 12.47
N ASN A 55 3.03 7.12 11.78
CA ASN A 55 3.02 8.10 10.68
C ASN A 55 2.58 9.51 11.09
N ALA A 56 2.38 9.80 12.39
CA ALA A 56 1.88 11.09 12.86
C ALA A 56 2.65 12.28 12.26
N LYS A 57 3.99 12.28 12.27
CA LYS A 57 4.78 13.38 11.69
C LYS A 57 4.55 13.58 10.18
N ALA A 58 4.31 12.50 9.44
CA ALA A 58 4.14 12.55 8.00
C ALA A 58 2.74 13.02 7.59
N VAL A 59 1.72 12.55 8.32
CA VAL A 59 0.30 12.77 8.03
C VAL A 59 -0.23 14.04 8.71
N LEU A 60 0.27 14.38 9.89
CA LEU A 60 -0.22 15.46 10.75
C LEU A 60 0.86 16.53 10.93
N PRO A 61 1.24 17.26 9.86
CA PRO A 61 2.38 18.19 9.87
C PRO A 61 2.26 19.33 10.89
N ALA A 62 1.05 19.62 11.40
CA ALA A 62 0.82 20.62 12.44
C ALA A 62 0.03 20.07 13.64
N GLY A 63 0.22 18.77 13.95
CA GLY A 63 -0.36 18.09 15.11
C GLY A 63 -1.71 17.40 14.85
N ASP A 64 -2.26 16.77 15.88
CA ASP A 64 -3.53 16.02 15.82
C ASP A 64 -4.66 16.86 15.17
N ARG A 65 -5.52 16.21 14.39
CA ARG A 65 -6.63 16.84 13.67
C ARG A 65 -7.95 16.12 13.90
N ALA A 66 -8.97 16.92 14.22
CA ALA A 66 -10.36 16.52 14.18
C ALA A 66 -11.19 17.34 13.17
N TYR A 67 -10.59 18.41 12.60
CA TYR A 67 -11.24 19.32 11.66
C TYR A 67 -10.56 19.27 10.30
N THR A 68 -11.32 18.80 9.32
CA THR A 68 -10.88 18.46 7.95
C THR A 68 -10.27 19.64 7.20
N VAL A 69 -10.85 20.83 7.31
CA VAL A 69 -10.40 22.04 6.62
C VAL A 69 -8.99 22.42 7.09
N TRP A 70 -8.73 22.40 8.39
CA TRP A 70 -7.38 22.70 8.93
C TRP A 70 -6.36 21.66 8.48
N HIS A 71 -6.74 20.38 8.46
CA HIS A 71 -5.85 19.33 7.99
C HIS A 71 -5.48 19.50 6.51
N ALA A 72 -6.45 19.83 5.65
CA ALA A 72 -6.19 20.16 4.25
C ALA A 72 -5.29 21.41 4.09
N GLN A 73 -5.57 22.47 4.86
CA GLN A 73 -4.75 23.69 4.88
C GLN A 73 -3.31 23.43 5.31
N ASP A 74 -3.06 22.47 6.20
CA ASP A 74 -1.69 22.14 6.57
C ASP A 74 -0.91 21.57 5.37
N PHE A 75 -1.55 20.72 4.55
CA PHE A 75 -0.95 20.24 3.31
C PHE A 75 -0.73 21.35 2.28
N GLN A 76 -1.61 22.36 2.24
CA GLN A 76 -1.38 23.55 1.41
C GLN A 76 -0.15 24.33 1.88
N LYS A 77 -0.02 24.58 3.19
CA LYS A 77 1.11 25.32 3.79
C LYS A 77 2.45 24.65 3.49
N ILE A 78 2.50 23.31 3.53
CA ILE A 78 3.73 22.56 3.21
C ILE A 78 3.89 22.25 1.71
N LYS A 79 3.04 22.80 0.84
CA LYS A 79 3.06 22.65 -0.63
C LYS A 79 2.94 21.19 -1.11
N ARG A 80 2.10 20.41 -0.44
CA ARG A 80 1.85 18.97 -0.76
C ARG A 80 0.36 18.67 -0.90
N TRP A 81 -0.41 19.71 -1.19
CA TRP A 81 -1.80 19.65 -1.61
C TRP A 81 -1.90 19.55 -3.12
N TYR A 82 -2.84 18.72 -3.60
CA TYR A 82 -3.19 18.57 -5.00
C TYR A 82 -4.71 18.70 -5.14
N THR A 83 -5.17 19.53 -6.07
CA THR A 83 -6.61 19.73 -6.33
C THR A 83 -7.25 18.46 -6.89
N GLY A 84 -8.54 18.23 -6.59
CA GLY A 84 -9.23 16.98 -6.89
C GLY A 84 -9.64 16.75 -8.34
N THR A 85 -8.95 17.34 -9.32
CA THR A 85 -9.23 17.10 -10.74
C THR A 85 -8.98 15.63 -11.11
N ALA A 86 -9.70 15.09 -12.11
CA ALA A 86 -9.53 13.70 -12.54
C ALA A 86 -8.05 13.36 -12.84
N ALA A 87 -7.34 14.24 -13.54
CA ALA A 87 -5.92 14.08 -13.84
C ALA A 87 -5.02 14.03 -12.59
N ASN A 88 -5.35 14.79 -11.54
CA ASN A 88 -4.61 14.74 -10.28
C ASN A 88 -4.97 13.50 -9.45
N ILE A 89 -6.23 13.07 -9.46
CA ILE A 89 -6.67 11.85 -8.79
C ILE A 89 -6.03 10.61 -9.41
N ASP A 90 -5.85 10.57 -10.72
CA ASP A 90 -5.10 9.49 -11.39
C ASP A 90 -3.61 9.46 -11.01
N LYS A 91 -3.08 10.58 -10.51
CA LYS A 91 -1.72 10.71 -9.97
C LYS A 91 -1.65 10.54 -8.45
N ALA A 92 -2.77 10.30 -7.77
CA ALA A 92 -2.79 10.00 -6.35
C ALA A 92 -1.97 8.73 -6.07
N LYS A 93 -1.62 8.50 -4.81
CA LYS A 93 -0.87 7.33 -4.36
C LYS A 93 -1.58 6.68 -3.18
N PRO A 94 -1.51 5.36 -3.01
CA PRO A 94 -1.88 4.72 -1.75
C PRO A 94 -1.21 5.44 -0.58
N GLY A 95 -2.00 5.85 0.40
CA GLY A 95 -1.56 6.58 1.57
C GLY A 95 -1.78 8.10 1.50
N ASP A 96 -2.15 8.66 0.34
CA ASP A 96 -2.57 10.07 0.27
C ASP A 96 -3.84 10.27 1.11
N ILE A 97 -3.93 11.41 1.81
CA ILE A 97 -5.11 11.79 2.59
C ILE A 97 -6.04 12.56 1.65
N VAL A 98 -7.22 12.01 1.39
CA VAL A 98 -8.18 12.56 0.42
C VAL A 98 -9.32 13.26 1.15
N PHE A 99 -9.68 14.44 0.66
CA PHE A 99 -10.66 15.32 1.26
C PHE A 99 -11.81 15.55 0.28
N PHE A 100 -13.03 15.51 0.79
CA PHE A 100 -14.24 15.54 -0.01
C PHE A 100 -15.06 16.79 0.26
N ASP A 101 -15.66 17.32 -0.80
CA ASP A 101 -16.60 18.42 -0.80
C ASP A 101 -17.84 17.95 -1.56
N TRP A 102 -18.92 17.66 -0.84
CA TRP A 102 -20.15 17.13 -1.43
C TRP A 102 -20.92 18.22 -2.19
N GLY A 103 -20.69 19.48 -1.85
CA GLY A 103 -21.18 20.65 -2.60
C GLY A 103 -20.47 20.86 -3.93
N SER A 104 -19.41 20.09 -4.22
CA SER A 104 -18.67 20.10 -5.49
C SER A 104 -18.08 21.47 -5.86
N SER A 105 -17.81 22.33 -4.88
CA SER A 105 -17.19 23.65 -5.08
C SER A 105 -15.68 23.55 -5.32
N ASN A 106 -15.09 22.40 -4.98
CA ASN A 106 -13.64 22.14 -4.97
C ASN A 106 -12.86 23.10 -4.06
N SER A 107 -13.52 23.74 -3.11
CA SER A 107 -12.93 24.67 -2.16
C SER A 107 -12.48 23.96 -0.89
N VAL A 108 -11.27 24.27 -0.42
CA VAL A 108 -10.78 23.76 0.87
C VAL A 108 -11.67 24.20 2.03
N GLY A 109 -12.29 25.37 1.93
CA GLY A 109 -13.23 25.87 2.96
C GLY A 109 -14.55 25.11 3.03
N ALA A 110 -14.86 24.28 2.03
CA ALA A 110 -16.11 23.52 1.91
C ALA A 110 -15.90 22.01 2.15
N ILE A 111 -14.76 21.60 2.71
CA ILE A 111 -14.48 20.17 2.93
C ILE A 111 -15.37 19.60 4.04
N ASP A 112 -16.18 18.63 3.68
CA ASP A 112 -17.10 17.93 4.57
C ASP A 112 -16.50 16.67 5.21
N HIS A 113 -15.57 16.02 4.50
CA HIS A 113 -15.13 14.67 4.87
C HIS A 113 -13.68 14.40 4.48
N VAL A 114 -13.10 13.38 5.09
CA VAL A 114 -11.72 12.95 4.83
C VAL A 114 -11.60 11.44 4.94
N GLY A 115 -10.68 10.87 4.17
CA GLY A 115 -10.26 9.49 4.28
C GLY A 115 -8.83 9.29 3.79
N ILE A 116 -8.43 8.04 3.66
CA ILE A 116 -7.15 7.65 3.09
C ILE A 116 -7.36 6.93 1.76
N VAL A 117 -6.56 7.28 0.75
CA VAL A 117 -6.50 6.55 -0.52
C VAL A 117 -5.87 5.20 -0.27
N GLU A 118 -6.61 4.13 -0.54
CA GLU A 118 -6.10 2.77 -0.48
C GLU A 118 -5.60 2.29 -1.84
N LYS A 119 -6.30 2.65 -2.92
CA LYS A 119 -5.96 2.25 -4.29
C LYS A 119 -6.44 3.28 -5.30
N VAL A 120 -5.63 3.58 -6.31
CA VAL A 120 -6.05 4.35 -7.49
C VAL A 120 -6.65 3.40 -8.52
N LEU A 121 -7.83 3.74 -9.04
CA LEU A 121 -8.58 2.89 -9.97
C LEU A 121 -8.53 3.40 -11.42
N GLY A 122 -8.02 4.62 -11.64
CA GLY A 122 -8.01 5.28 -12.93
C GLY A 122 -9.36 5.94 -13.28
N GLY A 123 -9.32 6.87 -14.23
CA GLY A 123 -10.49 7.63 -14.66
C GLY A 123 -10.98 8.60 -13.59
N GLY A 124 -10.04 9.18 -12.82
CA GLY A 124 -10.33 10.09 -11.72
C GLY A 124 -11.02 9.40 -10.53
N ARG A 125 -10.81 8.10 -10.33
CA ARG A 125 -11.43 7.33 -9.24
C ARG A 125 -10.40 6.70 -8.31
N VAL A 126 -10.73 6.69 -7.03
CA VAL A 126 -9.95 6.05 -5.96
C VAL A 126 -10.84 5.19 -5.08
N GLN A 127 -10.28 4.10 -4.58
CA GLN A 127 -10.82 3.37 -3.44
C GLN A 127 -10.20 3.94 -2.17
N THR A 128 -11.03 4.16 -1.15
CA THR A 128 -10.69 4.86 0.08
C THR A 128 -11.10 4.05 1.30
N ILE A 129 -10.45 4.33 2.44
CA ILE A 129 -10.93 3.94 3.77
C ILE A 129 -11.28 5.22 4.52
N GLU A 130 -12.50 5.31 5.02
CA GLU A 130 -13.10 6.52 5.57
C GLU A 130 -13.71 6.20 6.93
N GLY A 131 -13.34 6.96 7.97
CA GLY A 131 -14.02 6.92 9.27
C GLY A 131 -15.30 7.74 9.22
N ASN A 132 -16.28 7.43 10.07
CA ASN A 132 -17.53 8.19 10.17
C ASN A 132 -18.37 8.27 8.86
N THR A 133 -18.23 7.31 7.95
CA THR A 133 -19.14 7.17 6.81
C THR A 133 -20.42 6.47 7.27
N SER A 134 -21.50 7.24 7.43
CA SER A 134 -22.73 6.75 8.07
C SER A 134 -22.45 6.20 9.48
N ASP A 135 -21.67 6.94 10.27
CA ASP A 135 -21.19 6.58 11.61
C ASP A 135 -20.43 5.24 11.69
N SER A 136 -19.75 4.86 10.61
CA SER A 136 -18.92 3.65 10.53
C SER A 136 -17.66 3.86 9.72
N CYS A 137 -16.61 3.07 9.99
CA CYS A 137 -15.44 3.01 9.14
C CYS A 137 -15.72 2.09 7.95
N ARG A 138 -15.67 2.64 6.73
CA ARG A 138 -16.06 1.94 5.51
C ARG A 138 -15.03 2.11 4.42
N ARG A 139 -15.02 1.13 3.52
CA ARG A 139 -14.36 1.24 2.22
C ARG A 139 -15.33 1.84 1.23
N ARG A 140 -14.89 2.84 0.45
CA ARG A 140 -15.70 3.50 -0.58
C ARG A 140 -14.91 3.61 -1.88
N VAL A 141 -15.64 3.79 -2.97
CA VAL A 141 -15.07 4.26 -4.24
C VAL A 141 -15.58 5.69 -4.43
N ARG A 142 -14.67 6.61 -4.70
CA ARG A 142 -14.94 8.03 -4.85
C ARG A 142 -14.39 8.51 -6.18
N SER A 143 -15.10 9.42 -6.82
CA SER A 143 -14.70 10.09 -8.07
C SER A 143 -14.24 11.51 -7.80
N ALA A 144 -13.42 12.03 -8.70
CA ALA A 144 -12.94 13.40 -8.74
C ALA A 144 -14.06 14.44 -8.59
N SER A 145 -15.28 14.14 -9.07
CA SER A 145 -16.45 15.01 -8.91
C SER A 145 -16.86 15.30 -7.46
N SER A 146 -16.37 14.52 -6.50
CA SER A 146 -16.67 14.67 -5.07
C SER A 146 -15.44 14.96 -4.21
N ILE A 147 -14.26 15.10 -4.84
CA ILE A 147 -12.99 15.25 -4.15
C ILE A 147 -12.54 16.70 -4.30
N ALA A 148 -12.41 17.41 -3.18
CA ALA A 148 -11.82 18.75 -3.18
C ALA A 148 -10.31 18.69 -3.50
N GLY A 149 -9.64 17.67 -2.99
CA GLY A 149 -8.23 17.41 -3.25
C GLY A 149 -7.65 16.36 -2.31
N TYR A 150 -6.34 16.22 -2.37
CA TYR A 150 -5.61 15.34 -1.46
C TYR A 150 -4.31 15.97 -0.99
N GLY A 151 -3.99 15.69 0.26
CA GLY A 151 -2.67 15.90 0.85
C GLY A 151 -1.80 14.67 0.67
N ARG A 152 -0.55 14.86 0.28
CA ARG A 152 0.44 13.78 0.18
C ARG A 152 1.34 13.76 1.41
N PRO A 153 1.24 12.77 2.32
CA PRO A 153 2.11 12.66 3.50
C PRO A 153 3.57 12.37 3.18
N ALA A 154 4.50 12.81 4.04
CA ALA A 154 5.95 12.63 3.86
C ALA A 154 6.37 11.29 4.44
N TYR A 155 5.78 10.22 3.93
CA TYR A 155 6.18 8.88 4.35
C TYR A 155 7.68 8.70 4.13
N SER A 156 8.35 8.08 5.09
CA SER A 156 9.68 7.54 4.82
C SER A 156 9.57 6.66 3.58
N PRO A 157 10.57 6.67 2.67
CA PRO A 157 10.55 5.77 1.54
C PRO A 157 10.34 4.34 2.05
N SER A 158 9.12 3.82 1.91
CA SER A 158 8.98 2.41 1.66
C SER A 158 9.68 2.23 0.32
N SER A 159 10.66 1.36 0.26
CA SER A 159 11.26 0.90 -1.00
C SER A 159 10.15 0.48 -1.97
N GLY A 160 9.67 1.42 -2.80
CA GLY A 160 8.63 1.25 -3.81
C GLY A 160 7.21 1.03 -3.27
N GLY A 161 6.22 1.45 -4.06
CA GLY A 161 4.81 1.11 -3.84
C GLY A 161 4.53 -0.38 -4.11
N THR A 162 3.35 -0.81 -3.66
CA THR A 162 2.95 -2.20 -3.34
C THR A 162 3.55 -2.63 -2.00
N ALA A 163 2.74 -3.27 -1.14
CA ALA A 163 3.17 -3.76 0.18
C ALA A 163 4.54 -4.47 0.06
N PRO A 164 5.41 -4.46 1.10
CA PRO A 164 6.63 -5.25 1.05
C PRO A 164 6.24 -6.69 0.75
N ASN A 165 6.48 -7.08 -0.49
CA ASN A 165 6.51 -8.47 -0.86
C ASN A 165 7.74 -9.00 -0.13
N TRP A 166 7.55 -9.52 1.08
CA TRP A 166 8.61 -10.20 1.81
C TRP A 166 9.28 -11.24 0.87
N THR A 167 8.50 -11.86 -0.03
CA THR A 167 8.99 -12.71 -1.12
C THR A 167 9.90 -11.96 -2.12
N GLU A 168 9.63 -10.70 -2.51
CA GLU A 168 10.53 -9.93 -3.39
C GLU A 168 11.84 -9.56 -2.68
N THR A 169 11.74 -9.21 -1.39
CA THR A 169 12.93 -8.96 -0.56
C THR A 169 13.75 -10.24 -0.38
N MET A 170 13.11 -11.38 -0.17
CA MET A 170 13.78 -12.69 -0.12
C MET A 170 14.35 -13.10 -1.47
N VAL A 171 13.60 -12.92 -2.56
CA VAL A 171 14.04 -13.23 -3.93
C VAL A 171 15.27 -12.42 -4.32
N LYS A 172 15.36 -11.14 -3.93
CA LYS A 172 16.56 -10.32 -4.17
C LYS A 172 17.80 -10.80 -3.41
N LYS A 173 17.61 -11.60 -2.34
CA LYS A 173 18.70 -12.22 -1.57
C LYS A 173 19.05 -13.63 -2.06
N LEU A 174 18.24 -14.22 -2.95
CA LEU A 174 18.55 -15.54 -3.52
C LEU A 174 19.75 -15.44 -4.47
N PRO A 175 20.58 -16.48 -4.53
CA PRO A 175 21.79 -16.46 -5.33
C PRO A 175 21.48 -16.39 -6.83
N THR A 176 22.40 -15.82 -7.58
CA THR A 176 22.38 -15.93 -9.04
C THR A 176 23.05 -17.25 -9.44
N LEU A 177 22.29 -18.16 -10.04
CA LEU A 177 22.79 -19.47 -10.47
C LEU A 177 22.86 -19.54 -11.99
N LYS A 178 23.92 -20.15 -12.52
CA LYS A 178 24.11 -20.39 -13.95
C LYS A 178 24.91 -21.67 -14.17
N ARG A 179 25.01 -22.13 -15.42
CA ARG A 179 25.79 -23.33 -15.79
C ARG A 179 27.18 -23.29 -15.14
N GLY A 180 27.57 -24.43 -14.54
CA GLY A 180 28.82 -24.59 -13.82
C GLY A 180 28.72 -24.34 -12.31
N ALA A 181 27.65 -23.71 -11.83
CA ALA A 181 27.38 -23.59 -10.39
C ALA A 181 27.19 -24.97 -9.75
N LYS A 182 27.56 -25.08 -8.47
CA LYS A 182 27.42 -26.29 -7.66
C LYS A 182 26.97 -25.96 -6.24
N GLY A 183 26.33 -26.91 -5.55
CA GLY A 183 26.00 -26.81 -4.13
C GLY A 183 24.50 -26.90 -3.83
N GLU A 184 24.14 -26.66 -2.56
CA GLU A 184 22.78 -26.81 -2.04
C GLU A 184 21.75 -25.89 -2.73
N ASP A 185 22.17 -24.69 -3.13
CA ASP A 185 21.33 -23.76 -3.89
C ASP A 185 20.93 -24.34 -5.25
N VAL A 186 21.84 -25.10 -5.87
CA VAL A 186 21.57 -25.80 -7.14
C VAL A 186 20.64 -26.98 -6.91
N GLN A 187 20.77 -27.72 -5.80
CA GLN A 187 19.83 -28.79 -5.45
C GLN A 187 18.42 -28.23 -5.23
N SER A 188 18.31 -27.10 -4.54
CA SER A 188 17.05 -26.39 -4.32
C SER A 188 16.41 -25.94 -5.64
N LEU A 189 17.21 -25.39 -6.56
CA LEU A 189 16.76 -25.08 -7.93
C LEU A 189 16.26 -26.33 -8.66
N GLN A 190 17.01 -27.44 -8.62
CA GLN A 190 16.64 -28.69 -9.29
C GLN A 190 15.32 -29.27 -8.72
N GLY A 191 15.11 -29.19 -7.40
CA GLY A 191 13.83 -29.54 -6.79
C GLY A 191 12.67 -28.64 -7.20
N LEU A 192 12.89 -27.33 -7.35
CA LEU A 192 11.87 -26.41 -7.88
C LEU A 192 11.56 -26.69 -9.35
N LEU A 193 12.56 -27.08 -10.16
CA LEU A 193 12.34 -27.49 -11.54
C LEU A 193 11.49 -28.76 -11.61
N HIS A 194 11.70 -29.74 -10.73
CA HIS A 194 10.80 -30.90 -10.59
C HIS A 194 9.35 -30.49 -10.34
N ALA A 195 9.12 -29.55 -9.42
CA ALA A 195 7.80 -29.00 -9.15
C ALA A 195 7.19 -28.22 -10.36
N ARG A 196 7.98 -27.95 -11.40
CA ARG A 196 7.57 -27.36 -12.68
C ARG A 196 7.54 -28.37 -13.82
N SER A 197 7.32 -29.64 -13.50
CA SER A 197 7.22 -30.72 -14.49
C SER A 197 8.53 -31.02 -15.24
N HIS A 198 9.68 -30.59 -14.71
CA HIS A 198 11.00 -30.93 -15.25
C HIS A 198 11.66 -32.09 -14.48
N SER A 199 10.96 -33.21 -14.38
CA SER A 199 11.42 -34.42 -13.67
C SER A 199 12.68 -35.06 -14.27
N GLU A 200 13.03 -34.73 -15.52
CA GLU A 200 14.23 -35.18 -16.21
C GLU A 200 15.53 -34.58 -15.63
N VAL A 201 15.43 -33.52 -14.82
CA VAL A 201 16.59 -32.88 -14.20
C VAL A 201 17.05 -33.72 -13.01
N LYS A 202 18.29 -34.20 -13.00
CA LYS A 202 18.82 -34.88 -11.81
C LYS A 202 19.03 -33.88 -10.66
N ILE A 203 18.64 -34.23 -9.44
CA ILE A 203 18.92 -33.44 -8.23
C ILE A 203 20.28 -33.88 -7.66
N ASP A 204 21.36 -33.36 -8.22
CA ASP A 204 22.75 -33.70 -7.85
C ASP A 204 23.57 -32.49 -7.37
N GLY A 205 22.96 -31.30 -7.37
CA GLY A 205 23.63 -30.06 -6.99
C GLY A 205 24.63 -29.57 -8.02
N VAL A 206 24.58 -30.04 -9.28
CA VAL A 206 25.43 -29.57 -10.37
C VAL A 206 24.58 -28.92 -11.46
N PHE A 207 24.82 -27.64 -11.73
CA PHE A 207 24.09 -26.91 -12.76
C PHE A 207 24.68 -27.25 -14.14
N GLY A 208 24.26 -28.38 -14.67
CA GLY A 208 24.65 -28.91 -15.98
C GLY A 208 23.74 -28.47 -17.14
N ALA A 209 23.95 -29.07 -18.30
CA ALA A 209 23.20 -28.75 -19.52
C ALA A 209 21.69 -29.05 -19.42
N SER A 210 21.32 -30.13 -18.72
CA SER A 210 19.92 -30.48 -18.46
C SER A 210 19.23 -29.45 -17.57
N THR A 211 19.87 -29.03 -16.48
CA THR A 211 19.35 -27.97 -15.58
C THR A 211 19.18 -26.65 -16.34
N GLU A 212 20.15 -26.23 -17.16
CA GLU A 212 20.01 -25.01 -17.96
C GLU A 212 18.83 -25.08 -18.94
N LYS A 213 18.68 -26.21 -19.63
CA LYS A 213 17.56 -26.41 -20.57
C LYS A 213 16.21 -26.27 -19.86
N ALA A 214 16.07 -26.84 -18.67
CA ALA A 214 14.86 -26.72 -17.86
C ALA A 214 14.65 -25.28 -17.34
N VAL A 215 15.70 -24.60 -16.89
CA VAL A 215 15.62 -23.17 -16.51
C VAL A 215 15.09 -22.31 -17.66
N ARG A 216 15.63 -22.49 -18.86
CA ARG A 216 15.20 -21.77 -20.07
C ARG A 216 13.72 -22.05 -20.41
N ALA A 217 13.28 -23.29 -20.26
CA ALA A 217 11.87 -23.65 -20.45
C ALA A 217 10.96 -22.92 -19.45
N VAL A 218 11.35 -22.87 -18.17
CA VAL A 218 10.63 -22.10 -17.13
C VAL A 218 10.66 -20.60 -17.42
N GLN A 219 11.79 -20.06 -17.87
CA GLN A 219 11.92 -18.64 -18.23
C GLN A 219 10.97 -18.25 -19.37
N ARG A 220 10.92 -19.05 -20.44
CA ARG A 220 9.97 -18.86 -21.55
C ARG A 220 8.52 -18.93 -21.09
N TRP A 221 8.19 -19.94 -20.29
CA TRP A 221 6.85 -20.09 -19.72
C TRP A 221 6.47 -18.90 -18.83
N GLY A 222 7.41 -18.39 -18.05
CA GLY A 222 7.22 -17.25 -17.16
C GLY A 222 7.23 -15.88 -17.84
N GLY A 223 7.55 -15.80 -19.15
CA GLY A 223 7.68 -14.54 -19.88
C GLY A 223 8.83 -13.66 -19.40
N VAL A 224 9.91 -14.27 -18.89
CA VAL A 224 11.13 -13.56 -18.48
C VAL A 224 12.26 -13.85 -19.47
N LEU A 225 13.38 -13.15 -19.33
CA LEU A 225 14.54 -13.31 -20.21
C LEU A 225 14.99 -14.78 -20.23
N ASP A 226 15.03 -15.36 -21.43
CA ASP A 226 15.51 -16.73 -21.69
C ASP A 226 17.04 -16.70 -21.88
N ASP A 227 17.76 -16.58 -20.77
CA ASP A 227 19.23 -16.53 -20.75
C ASP A 227 19.86 -17.74 -20.04
N GLY A 228 19.06 -18.64 -19.47
CA GLY A 228 19.55 -19.80 -18.71
C GLY A 228 20.15 -19.45 -17.36
N VAL A 229 20.01 -18.20 -16.91
CA VAL A 229 20.53 -17.68 -15.63
C VAL A 229 19.38 -17.49 -14.65
N VAL A 230 19.45 -18.13 -13.49
CA VAL A 230 18.47 -17.98 -12.43
C VAL A 230 18.84 -16.78 -11.57
N GLY A 231 18.20 -15.65 -11.83
CA GLY A 231 18.36 -14.40 -11.07
C GLY A 231 17.05 -13.89 -10.47
N PRO A 232 17.02 -12.63 -9.98
CA PRO A 232 15.84 -12.04 -9.33
C PRO A 232 14.55 -12.06 -10.15
N SER A 233 14.65 -12.11 -11.48
CA SER A 233 13.49 -12.23 -12.37
C SER A 233 13.00 -13.68 -12.55
N THR A 234 13.87 -14.68 -12.38
CA THR A 234 13.56 -16.10 -12.60
C THR A 234 13.05 -16.79 -11.33
N TRP A 235 13.61 -16.45 -10.16
CA TRP A 235 13.18 -17.01 -8.88
C TRP A 235 11.67 -16.87 -8.60
N PRO A 236 10.99 -15.73 -8.87
CA PRO A 236 9.55 -15.63 -8.70
C PRO A 236 8.77 -16.61 -9.57
N VAL A 237 9.25 -16.90 -10.79
CA VAL A 237 8.60 -17.85 -11.70
C VAL A 237 8.69 -19.27 -11.11
N LEU A 238 9.86 -19.63 -10.57
CA LEU A 238 10.10 -20.93 -9.93
C LEU A 238 9.32 -21.12 -8.62
N LEU A 239 8.99 -20.05 -7.89
CA LEU A 239 8.35 -20.11 -6.56
C LEU A 239 6.81 -19.97 -6.55
N ARG A 240 6.17 -19.67 -7.69
CA ARG A 240 4.69 -19.51 -7.77
C ARG A 240 3.91 -20.80 -7.46
N VAL A 241 3.16 -20.87 -6.38
CA VAL A 241 2.24 -22.01 -6.18
C VAL A 241 1.13 -21.96 -7.25
N HIS A 242 0.95 -23.04 -8.02
CA HIS A 242 -0.20 -23.16 -8.93
C HIS A 242 -1.47 -23.24 -8.08
N LYS A 243 -2.50 -22.47 -8.47
CA LYS A 243 -3.85 -22.66 -7.92
C LYS A 243 -4.52 -23.84 -8.62
#